data_AF-A0A9D7JUW9-F1
#
_entry.id   AF-A0A9D7JUW9-F1
#
_cell.length_a   1.000
_cell.length_b   1.000
_cell.length_c   1.000
_cell.angle_alpha   90.00
_cell.angle_beta   90.00
_cell.angle_gamma   90.00
#
_symmetry.space_group_name_H-M   'P 1'
#
loop_
_entity.id
_entity.type
_entity.pdbx_description
1 polymer ?
#
loop_
_entity_poly.entity_id
_entity_poly.type
_entity_poly.pdbx_seq_one_letter_code
_entity_poly.pdbx_strand_id
1 'polypeptide(L)'
;MVKNKIALIGTVFLCFVSLSGHTQASAEHKDSLKNVIRKYYAAELKVLQSYSEETDINALFELFSEGFEFEHPKENIKMTKQEYLQKYLDNKKDGVFNSSVANLKIKGMLPGLNSLAVDRAYLQRPSEGAEPVEMPSCMSLFEFEGEKISKIVSYW
;
A
#
# COMPACT_ATOMS: atom_id res chain seq x y z
N MET A 1 30.03 -7.15 -61.71
CA MET A 1 30.40 -6.93 -60.29
C MET A 1 29.38 -5.96 -59.68
N VAL A 2 28.85 -6.32 -58.51
CA VAL A 2 28.04 -5.49 -57.57
C VAL A 2 26.62 -5.08 -58.04
N LYS A 3 25.71 -6.06 -58.06
CA LYS A 3 24.28 -5.82 -57.76
C LYS A 3 24.08 -6.08 -56.26
N ASN A 4 23.14 -5.36 -55.64
CA ASN A 4 22.65 -5.51 -54.26
C ASN A 4 23.58 -5.06 -53.13
N LYS A 5 23.56 -3.76 -52.79
CA LYS A 5 23.99 -3.30 -51.44
C LYS A 5 23.12 -2.20 -50.80
N ILE A 6 21.99 -1.81 -51.40
CA ILE A 6 21.19 -0.66 -50.92
C ILE A 6 20.03 -1.09 -49.99
N ALA A 7 19.67 -2.37 -49.93
CA ALA A 7 18.49 -2.82 -49.19
C ALA A 7 18.68 -3.06 -47.67
N LEU A 8 19.89 -2.91 -47.12
CA LEU A 8 20.19 -3.36 -45.75
C LEU A 8 20.14 -2.25 -44.67
N ILE A 9 20.02 -0.97 -45.05
CA ILE A 9 20.10 0.15 -44.08
C ILE A 9 18.71 0.56 -43.58
N GLY A 10 17.63 0.26 -44.32
CA GLY A 10 16.26 0.60 -43.91
C GLY A 10 15.69 -0.28 -42.78
N THR A 11 16.16 -1.52 -42.63
CA THR A 11 15.57 -2.48 -41.69
C THR A 11 16.05 -2.29 -40.24
N VAL A 12 17.22 -1.69 -40.02
CA VAL A 12 17.77 -1.50 -38.66
C VAL A 12 17.12 -0.32 -37.94
N PHE A 13 16.59 0.67 -38.66
CA PHE A 13 15.97 1.85 -38.05
C PHE A 13 14.56 1.57 -37.50
N LEU A 14 13.87 0.54 -38.01
CA LEU A 14 12.49 0.23 -37.58
C LEU A 14 12.40 -0.54 -36.25
N CYS A 15 13.51 -1.13 -35.76
CA CYS A 15 13.51 -1.87 -34.49
C CYS A 15 13.72 -1.00 -33.25
N PHE A 16 14.15 0.25 -33.38
CA PHE A 16 14.44 1.11 -32.21
C PHE A 16 13.21 1.86 -31.66
N VAL A 17 12.11 1.94 -32.41
CA VAL A 17 10.95 2.74 -32.00
C VAL A 17 10.00 2.00 -31.04
N SER A 18 10.17 0.68 -30.87
CA SER A 18 9.27 -0.13 -30.03
C SER A 18 9.65 -0.19 -28.55
N LEU A 19 10.83 0.30 -28.14
CA LEU A 19 11.30 0.16 -26.74
C LEU A 19 10.82 1.26 -25.79
N SER A 20 10.27 2.37 -26.29
CA SER A 20 9.94 3.53 -25.45
C SER A 20 8.64 3.39 -24.65
N GLY A 21 7.74 2.47 -25.02
CA GLY A 21 6.43 2.31 -24.36
C GLY A 21 6.45 1.50 -23.05
N HIS A 22 7.45 0.63 -22.85
CA HIS A 22 7.47 -0.30 -21.72
C HIS A 22 7.90 0.35 -20.39
N THR A 23 8.71 1.41 -20.46
CA THR A 23 9.25 2.11 -19.28
C THR A 23 8.24 3.08 -18.66
N GLN A 24 7.45 3.77 -19.49
CA GLN A 24 6.45 4.74 -19.02
C GLN A 24 5.26 4.05 -18.35
N ALA A 25 4.69 3.01 -18.96
CA ALA A 25 3.59 2.25 -18.36
C ALA A 25 4.00 1.58 -17.02
N SER A 26 5.26 1.16 -16.88
CA SER A 26 5.77 0.61 -15.62
C SER A 26 5.90 1.67 -14.52
N ALA A 27 6.31 2.89 -14.86
CA ALA A 27 6.38 4.01 -13.91
C ALA A 27 4.99 4.43 -13.44
N GLU A 28 4.05 4.61 -14.37
CA GLU A 28 2.66 4.95 -14.09
C GLU A 28 1.97 3.91 -13.19
N HIS A 29 2.17 2.61 -13.48
CA HIS A 29 1.66 1.53 -12.65
C HIS A 29 2.20 1.58 -11.22
N LYS A 30 3.52 1.74 -11.05
CA LYS A 30 4.16 1.84 -9.73
C LYS A 30 3.65 3.04 -8.93
N ASP A 31 3.38 4.15 -9.59
CA ASP A 31 2.84 5.34 -8.93
C ASP A 31 1.36 5.16 -8.57
N SER A 32 0.60 4.39 -9.36
CA SER A 32 -0.75 3.94 -8.98
C SER A 32 -0.73 3.14 -7.67
N LEU A 33 0.14 2.13 -7.55
CA LEU A 33 0.27 1.32 -6.33
C LEU A 33 0.61 2.19 -5.10
N LYS A 34 1.56 3.11 -5.23
CA LYS A 34 1.89 4.06 -4.15
C LYS A 34 0.69 4.93 -3.77
N ASN A 35 -0.10 5.35 -4.74
CA ASN A 35 -1.30 6.16 -4.47
C ASN A 35 -2.37 5.37 -3.73
N VAL A 36 -2.60 4.10 -4.07
CA VAL A 36 -3.50 3.21 -3.30
C VAL A 36 -3.03 3.11 -1.84
N ILE A 37 -1.74 2.92 -1.60
CA ILE A 37 -1.21 2.81 -0.24
C ILE A 37 -1.28 4.12 0.54
N ARG A 38 -1.09 5.28 -0.10
CA ARG A 38 -1.33 6.58 0.55
C ARG A 38 -2.79 6.73 0.98
N LYS A 39 -3.74 6.32 0.13
CA LYS A 39 -5.17 6.32 0.46
C LYS A 39 -5.48 5.37 1.63
N TYR A 40 -4.90 4.17 1.62
CA TYR A 40 -5.02 3.20 2.71
C TYR A 40 -4.55 3.78 4.04
N TYR A 41 -3.34 4.33 4.11
CA TYR A 41 -2.84 4.89 5.38
C TYR A 41 -3.55 6.15 5.83
N ALA A 42 -4.07 6.96 4.91
CA ALA A 42 -4.93 8.10 5.26
C ALA A 42 -6.26 7.63 5.88
N ALA A 43 -6.87 6.59 5.31
CA ALA A 43 -8.08 5.98 5.84
C ALA A 43 -7.83 5.28 7.18
N GLU A 44 -6.73 4.51 7.31
CA GLU A 44 -6.33 3.88 8.57
C GLU A 44 -6.12 4.93 9.66
N LEU A 45 -5.37 6.00 9.38
CA LEU A 45 -5.16 7.08 10.35
C LEU A 45 -6.47 7.71 10.81
N LYS A 46 -7.44 7.90 9.91
CA LYS A 46 -8.78 8.40 10.25
C LYS A 46 -9.50 7.43 11.20
N VAL A 47 -9.47 6.14 10.90
CA VAL A 47 -10.09 5.09 11.72
C VAL A 47 -9.50 5.04 13.14
N LEU A 48 -8.20 5.25 13.29
CA LEU A 48 -7.52 5.24 14.59
C LEU A 48 -7.89 6.42 15.51
N GLN A 49 -8.61 7.43 15.00
CA GLN A 49 -9.07 8.55 15.81
C GLN A 49 -10.33 8.19 16.62
N SER A 50 -10.48 8.80 17.79
CA SER A 50 -11.61 8.59 18.72
C SER A 50 -12.96 9.04 18.17
N TYR A 51 -12.96 9.93 17.18
CA TYR A 51 -14.16 10.41 16.50
C TYR A 51 -14.51 9.59 15.25
N SER A 52 -13.73 8.56 14.90
CA SER A 52 -14.02 7.74 13.73
C SER A 52 -15.35 7.02 13.90
N GLU A 53 -16.04 6.73 12.81
CA GLU A 53 -17.32 6.00 12.82
C GLU A 53 -17.20 4.63 12.14
N GLU A 54 -18.20 3.76 12.32
CA GLU A 54 -18.22 2.47 11.59
C GLU A 54 -18.18 2.66 10.07
N THR A 55 -18.73 3.76 9.57
CA THR A 55 -18.65 4.13 8.15
C THR A 55 -17.21 4.40 7.68
N ASP A 56 -16.34 4.91 8.55
CA ASP A 56 -14.92 5.11 8.25
C ASP A 56 -14.17 3.77 8.17
N ILE A 57 -14.53 2.82 9.05
CA ILE A 57 -14.02 1.45 9.00
C ILE A 57 -14.47 0.79 7.69
N ASN A 58 -15.75 0.89 7.34
CA ASN A 58 -16.26 0.32 6.10
C ASN A 58 -15.56 0.92 4.87
N ALA A 59 -15.36 2.24 4.84
CA ALA A 59 -14.63 2.90 3.76
C ALA A 59 -13.15 2.45 3.65
N LEU A 60 -12.48 2.17 4.77
CA LEU A 60 -11.16 1.55 4.76
C LEU A 60 -11.20 0.15 4.11
N PHE A 61 -12.18 -0.67 4.49
CA PHE A 61 -12.32 -2.05 3.99
C PHE A 61 -12.81 -2.15 2.54
N GLU A 62 -13.38 -1.07 1.99
CA GLU A 62 -13.66 -0.95 0.56
C GLU A 62 -12.37 -0.93 -0.28
N LEU A 63 -11.21 -0.58 0.29
CA LEU A 63 -9.92 -0.62 -0.43
C LEU A 63 -9.40 -2.04 -0.66
N PHE A 64 -9.98 -3.03 0.02
CA PHE A 64 -9.56 -4.43 -0.05
C PHE A 64 -10.35 -5.20 -1.12
N SER A 65 -9.72 -6.18 -1.76
CA SER A 65 -10.40 -7.07 -2.70
C SER A 65 -11.37 -7.99 -1.96
N GLU A 66 -12.15 -8.80 -2.70
CA GLU A 66 -13.08 -9.75 -2.08
C GLU A 66 -12.34 -10.87 -1.35
N GLY A 67 -11.27 -11.39 -1.95
CA GLY A 67 -10.41 -12.45 -1.40
C GLY A 67 -9.31 -11.97 -0.47
N PHE A 68 -9.48 -10.80 0.17
CA PHE A 68 -8.41 -10.21 0.97
C PHE A 68 -7.96 -11.07 2.15
N GLU A 69 -6.64 -11.12 2.38
CA GLU A 69 -6.00 -11.76 3.53
C GLU A 69 -5.09 -10.80 4.31
N PHE A 70 -5.12 -10.91 5.64
CA PHE A 70 -4.13 -10.31 6.54
C PHE A 70 -3.30 -11.39 7.22
N GLU A 71 -1.99 -11.17 7.32
CA GLU A 71 -1.06 -12.08 7.98
C GLU A 71 -0.07 -11.33 8.88
N HIS A 72 0.12 -11.82 10.10
CA HIS A 72 1.16 -11.38 11.04
C HIS A 72 2.04 -12.58 11.43
N PRO A 73 3.10 -12.91 10.65
CA PRO A 73 3.82 -14.17 10.78
C PRO A 73 4.39 -14.40 12.18
N LYS A 74 4.90 -13.35 12.84
CA LYS A 74 5.49 -13.41 14.18
C LYS A 74 4.47 -13.81 15.25
N GLU A 75 3.21 -13.41 15.09
CA GLU A 75 2.12 -13.71 16.04
C GLU A 75 1.30 -14.93 15.60
N ASN A 76 1.66 -15.55 14.48
CA ASN A 76 0.91 -16.64 13.84
C ASN A 76 -0.57 -16.29 13.61
N ILE A 77 -0.86 -15.02 13.28
CA ILE A 77 -2.20 -14.54 12.98
C ILE A 77 -2.42 -14.58 11.47
N LYS A 78 -3.55 -15.16 11.06
CA LYS A 78 -4.09 -15.08 9.71
C LYS A 78 -5.57 -14.73 9.81
N MET A 79 -6.03 -13.78 9.02
CA MET A 79 -7.42 -13.33 9.01
C MET A 79 -7.91 -13.12 7.58
N THR A 80 -9.12 -13.58 7.32
CA THR A 80 -9.94 -13.16 6.17
C THR A 80 -10.34 -11.69 6.30
N LYS A 81 -10.86 -11.11 5.21
CA LYS A 81 -11.45 -9.76 5.22
C LYS A 81 -12.51 -9.58 6.31
N GLN A 82 -13.38 -10.56 6.50
CA GLN A 82 -14.48 -10.50 7.46
C GLN A 82 -13.95 -10.55 8.90
N GLU A 83 -13.00 -11.42 9.19
CA GLU A 83 -12.37 -11.50 10.53
C GLU A 83 -11.59 -10.21 10.85
N TYR A 84 -10.88 -9.66 9.85
CA TYR A 84 -10.15 -8.42 10.03
C TYR A 84 -11.10 -7.22 10.23
N LEU A 85 -12.23 -7.18 9.53
CA LEU A 85 -13.28 -6.18 9.72
C LEU A 85 -13.85 -6.27 11.13
N GLN A 86 -14.22 -7.47 11.57
CA GLN A 86 -14.75 -7.69 12.91
C GLN A 86 -13.75 -7.22 13.98
N LYS A 87 -12.45 -7.51 13.81
CA LYS A 87 -11.40 -7.02 14.71
C LYS A 87 -11.38 -5.49 14.80
N TYR A 88 -11.58 -4.78 13.69
CA TYR A 88 -11.65 -3.31 13.70
C TYR A 88 -12.90 -2.79 14.42
N LEU A 89 -14.05 -3.43 14.21
CA LEU A 89 -15.29 -3.09 14.90
C LEU A 89 -15.17 -3.33 16.42
N ASP A 90 -14.58 -4.45 16.82
CA ASP A 90 -14.33 -4.79 18.22
C ASP A 90 -13.35 -3.77 18.86
N ASN A 91 -12.23 -3.47 18.19
CA ASN A 91 -11.29 -2.45 18.64
C ASN A 91 -11.96 -1.07 18.84
N LYS A 92 -12.86 -0.66 17.94
CA LYS A 92 -13.62 0.58 18.09
C LYS A 92 -14.54 0.51 19.32
N LYS A 93 -15.31 -0.56 19.45
CA LYS A 93 -16.23 -0.79 20.58
C LYS A 93 -15.50 -0.80 21.92
N ASP A 94 -14.30 -1.37 21.96
CA ASP A 94 -13.45 -1.47 23.15
C ASP A 94 -12.67 -0.19 23.44
N GLY A 95 -12.83 0.86 22.62
CA GLY A 95 -12.16 2.16 22.82
C GLY A 95 -10.65 2.13 22.53
N VAL A 96 -10.17 1.12 21.78
CA VAL A 96 -8.77 1.03 21.34
C VAL A 96 -8.43 2.21 20.41
N PHE A 97 -9.38 2.59 19.55
CA PHE A 97 -9.24 3.76 18.68
C PHE A 97 -9.57 5.04 19.45
N ASN A 98 -8.55 5.62 20.06
CA ASN A 98 -8.66 6.70 21.04
C ASN A 98 -7.84 7.95 20.70
N SER A 99 -7.44 8.11 19.43
CA SER A 99 -6.57 9.21 19.01
C SER A 99 -5.17 9.19 19.66
N SER A 100 -4.69 8.06 20.18
CA SER A 100 -3.28 7.93 20.63
C SER A 100 -2.28 8.07 19.48
N VAL A 101 -2.68 7.72 18.25
CA VAL A 101 -1.89 7.93 17.04
C VAL A 101 -2.20 9.31 16.44
N ALA A 102 -1.24 10.23 16.49
CA ALA A 102 -1.35 11.58 15.94
C ALA A 102 -1.23 11.59 14.41
N ASN A 103 -0.28 10.81 13.90
CA ASN A 103 0.05 10.79 12.49
C ASN A 103 0.84 9.52 12.13
N LEU A 104 1.15 9.38 10.85
CA LEU A 104 1.97 8.31 10.30
C LEU A 104 2.99 8.89 9.34
N LYS A 105 4.20 8.34 9.38
CA LYS A 105 5.31 8.71 8.51
C LYS A 105 5.72 7.50 7.69
N ILE A 106 5.59 7.60 6.37
CA ILE A 106 6.13 6.60 5.45
C ILE A 106 7.59 6.95 5.20
N LYS A 107 8.49 6.05 5.58
CA LYS A 107 9.94 6.20 5.42
C LYS A 107 10.41 5.72 4.06
N GLY A 108 9.75 4.69 3.52
CA GLY A 108 10.08 4.13 2.22
C GLY A 108 8.93 3.35 1.61
N MET A 109 8.89 3.33 0.28
CA MET A 109 8.03 2.46 -0.51
C MET A 109 8.87 1.81 -1.61
N LEU A 110 8.85 0.49 -1.69
CA LEU A 110 9.56 -0.29 -2.70
C LEU A 110 8.55 -1.05 -3.57
N PRO A 111 8.19 -0.52 -4.76
CA PRO A 111 7.19 -1.14 -5.62
C PRO A 111 7.77 -2.32 -6.41
N GLY A 112 7.05 -3.44 -6.36
CA GLY A 112 7.19 -4.59 -7.25
C GLY A 112 6.29 -4.46 -8.48
N LEU A 113 5.95 -5.61 -9.10
CA LEU A 113 5.00 -5.65 -10.21
C LEU A 113 3.56 -5.48 -9.70
N ASN A 114 3.08 -6.35 -8.83
CA ASN A 114 1.74 -6.28 -8.22
C ASN A 114 1.82 -6.26 -6.69
N SER A 115 2.88 -5.65 -6.17
CA SER A 115 3.13 -5.57 -4.73
C SER A 115 3.88 -4.29 -4.36
N LEU A 116 3.80 -3.91 -3.09
CA LEU A 116 4.49 -2.75 -2.54
C LEU A 116 4.95 -3.08 -1.12
N ALA A 117 6.27 -3.05 -0.88
CA ALA A 117 6.77 -3.05 0.49
C ALA A 117 6.78 -1.62 1.03
N VAL A 118 6.36 -1.43 2.27
CA VAL A 118 6.31 -0.13 2.94
C VAL A 118 7.01 -0.22 4.28
N ASP A 119 7.89 0.75 4.53
CA ASP A 119 8.42 1.05 5.85
C ASP A 119 7.76 2.31 6.38
N ARG A 120 7.17 2.24 7.57
CA ARG A 120 6.48 3.36 8.22
C ARG A 120 6.71 3.41 9.71
N ALA A 121 6.46 4.57 10.31
CA ALA A 121 6.36 4.74 11.75
C ALA A 121 5.07 5.49 12.10
N TYR A 122 4.43 5.12 13.22
CA TYR A 122 3.38 5.94 13.82
C TYR A 122 4.00 7.05 14.67
N LEU A 123 3.35 8.22 14.70
CA LEU A 123 3.65 9.27 15.65
C LEU A 123 2.59 9.21 16.76
N GLN A 124 2.98 8.88 17.99
CA GLN A 124 2.06 8.76 19.13
C GLN A 124 2.01 10.04 19.96
N ARG A 125 0.83 10.35 20.51
CA ARG A 125 0.64 11.41 21.51
C ARG A 125 0.96 10.85 22.90
N PRO A 126 2.09 11.23 23.54
CA PRO A 126 2.43 10.71 24.87
C PRO A 126 1.54 11.31 25.97
N SER A 127 1.09 12.55 25.78
CA SER A 127 0.15 13.27 26.66
C SER A 127 -0.44 14.49 25.92
N GLU A 128 -1.50 15.07 26.46
CA GLU A 128 -2.14 16.26 25.89
C GLU A 128 -1.19 17.46 25.91
N GLY A 129 -1.02 18.12 24.76
CA GLY A 129 -0.12 19.27 24.60
C GLY A 129 1.36 18.94 24.39
N ALA A 130 1.76 17.66 24.43
CA ALA A 130 3.11 17.23 24.12
C ALA A 130 3.29 16.95 22.61
N GLU A 131 4.49 17.19 22.10
CA GLU A 131 4.86 16.87 20.71
C GLU A 131 4.78 15.35 20.47
N PRO A 132 4.25 14.90 19.31
CA PRO A 132 4.19 13.49 18.98
C PRO A 132 5.56 12.82 18.91
N VAL A 133 5.66 11.60 19.44
CA VAL A 133 6.90 10.81 19.44
C VAL A 133 6.84 9.77 18.32
N GLU A 134 7.91 9.66 17.53
CA GLU A 134 8.04 8.63 16.49
C GLU A 134 8.26 7.25 17.12
N MET A 135 7.37 6.31 16.81
CA MET A 135 7.47 4.91 17.22
C MET A 135 8.47 4.13 16.36
N PRO A 136 8.90 2.93 16.80
CA PRO A 136 9.70 2.04 15.96
C PRO A 136 9.06 1.79 14.59
N SER A 137 9.91 1.53 13.60
CA SER A 137 9.45 1.22 12.25
C SER A 137 8.67 -0.09 12.20
N CYS A 138 7.59 -0.08 11.42
CA CYS A 138 6.80 -1.24 11.05
C CYS A 138 6.89 -1.43 9.54
N MET A 139 7.34 -2.61 9.12
CA MET A 139 7.36 -2.99 7.71
C MET A 139 6.12 -3.82 7.36
N SER A 140 5.51 -3.52 6.22
CA SER A 140 4.43 -4.32 5.66
C SER A 140 4.63 -4.57 4.17
N LEU A 141 4.25 -5.75 3.70
CA LEU A 141 4.11 -6.08 2.27
C LEU A 141 2.65 -6.03 1.89
N PHE A 142 2.34 -5.29 0.83
CA PHE A 142 1.02 -5.22 0.22
C PHE A 142 1.04 -5.94 -1.13
N GLU A 143 0.02 -6.76 -1.39
CA GLU A 143 -0.25 -7.33 -2.71
C GLU A 143 -1.58 -6.79 -3.26
N PHE A 144 -1.73 -6.77 -4.58
CA PHE A 144 -2.85 -6.11 -5.25
C PHE A 144 -3.52 -7.00 -6.30
N GLU A 145 -4.84 -6.88 -6.38
CA GLU A 145 -5.68 -7.34 -7.48
C GLU A 145 -6.27 -6.10 -8.17
N GLY A 146 -5.63 -5.67 -9.26
CA GLY A 146 -5.94 -4.37 -9.88
C GLY A 146 -5.65 -3.22 -8.91
N GLU A 147 -6.66 -2.40 -8.62
CA GLU A 147 -6.54 -1.26 -7.69
C GLU A 147 -6.94 -1.59 -6.24
N LYS A 148 -7.24 -2.86 -5.94
CA LYS A 148 -7.62 -3.33 -4.61
C LYS A 148 -6.45 -4.04 -3.94
N ILE A 149 -6.29 -3.84 -2.64
CA ILE A 149 -5.31 -4.59 -1.84
C ILE A 149 -5.87 -5.99 -1.61
N SER A 150 -5.15 -7.02 -2.03
CA SER A 150 -5.53 -8.43 -1.85
C SER A 150 -4.83 -9.08 -0.65
N LYS A 151 -3.66 -8.57 -0.24
CA LYS A 151 -2.97 -9.09 0.92
C LYS A 151 -2.19 -8.03 1.67
N ILE A 152 -2.18 -8.14 3.00
CA ILE A 152 -1.25 -7.42 3.88
C ILE A 152 -0.47 -8.44 4.71
N VAL A 153 0.84 -8.40 4.62
CA VAL A 153 1.75 -9.12 5.53
C VAL A 153 2.47 -8.12 6.41
N SER A 154 2.38 -8.28 7.73
CA SER A 154 2.88 -7.34 8.71
C SER A 154 4.05 -7.94 9.51
N TYR A 155 5.20 -7.25 9.54
CA TYR A 155 6.47 -7.77 10.09
C TYR A 155 6.95 -7.06 11.36
N TRP A 156 6.06 -6.49 12.18
CA TRP A 156 6.43 -5.83 13.44
C TRP A 156 6.31 -6.73 14.67
#